data_AF-A0A961CAF1-F1
#
_entry.id   AF-A0A961CAF1-F1
#
_cell.length_a   1.000
_cell.length_b   1.000
_cell.length_c   1.000
_cell.angle_alpha   90.00
_cell.angle_beta   90.00
_cell.angle_gamma   90.00
#
_symmetry.space_group_name_H-M   'P 1'
#
loop_
_entity.id
_entity.type
_entity.pdbx_description
1 polymer ?
#
loop_
_entity_poly.entity_id
_entity_poly.type
_entity_poly.pdbx_seq_one_letter_code
_entity_poly.pdbx_strand_id
1 'polypeptide(L)'
;IALAGALESIGRAGEPPLPPLNLVGDFGGGGMFLVVGVLGALVERQRSGRGQVVDAAMVDGAAILMTMFHAFRAMGIWADERGTNLLDTGAHFYEVYETADAKFVSVGSIEPQFYAQLV
;
A
#
# COMPACT_ATOMS: atom_id res chain seq x y z
N ILE A 1 10.37 -5.34 1.56
CA ILE A 1 9.13 -5.17 0.76
C ILE A 1 9.14 -5.92 -0.58
N ALA A 2 10.29 -6.09 -1.24
CA ALA A 2 10.37 -6.83 -2.51
C ALA A 2 9.88 -8.29 -2.42
N LEU A 3 10.37 -9.04 -1.42
CA LEU A 3 9.94 -10.42 -1.17
C LEU A 3 8.45 -10.55 -0.79
N ALA A 4 7.86 -9.47 -0.28
CA ALA A 4 6.43 -9.43 0.05
C ALA A 4 5.55 -9.07 -1.17
N GLY A 5 6.14 -8.92 -2.36
CA GLY A 5 5.44 -8.54 -3.60
C GLY A 5 5.11 -7.05 -3.73
N ALA A 6 5.17 -6.28 -2.63
CA ALA A 6 4.80 -4.86 -2.63
C ALA A 6 5.65 -4.00 -3.59
N LEU A 7 6.95 -4.29 -3.76
CA LEU A 7 7.80 -3.49 -4.65
C LEU A 7 7.40 -3.64 -6.12
N GLU A 8 7.05 -4.87 -6.54
CA GLU A 8 6.71 -5.15 -7.94
C GLU A 8 5.46 -4.39 -8.39
N SER A 9 4.57 -4.04 -7.46
CA SER A 9 3.34 -3.30 -7.76
C SER A 9 3.51 -1.77 -7.82
N ILE A 10 4.72 -1.23 -7.62
CA ILE A 10 4.95 0.22 -7.51
C ILE A 10 5.83 0.72 -8.65
N GLY A 11 5.32 1.71 -9.39
CA GLY A 11 5.99 2.32 -10.55
C GLY A 11 5.11 2.29 -11.80
N ARG A 12 5.60 2.86 -12.90
CA ARG A 12 4.87 2.91 -14.18
C ARG A 12 5.00 1.58 -14.95
N ALA A 13 4.03 1.33 -15.83
CA ALA A 13 4.09 0.23 -16.79
C ALA A 13 5.32 0.38 -17.70
N GLY A 14 6.05 -0.72 -17.93
CA GLY A 14 7.26 -0.74 -18.76
C GLY A 14 8.52 -0.12 -18.11
N GLU A 15 8.41 0.50 -16.94
CA GLU A 15 9.55 1.02 -16.17
C GLU A 15 9.95 0.03 -15.07
N PRO A 16 11.19 0.08 -14.56
CA PRO A 16 11.59 -0.71 -13.38
C PRO A 16 10.74 -0.39 -12.14
N PRO A 17 10.58 -1.33 -11.19
CA PRO A 17 9.93 -1.06 -9.92
C PRO A 17 10.56 0.14 -9.18
N LEU A 18 9.72 1.00 -8.61
CA LEU A 18 10.14 2.23 -7.93
C LEU A 18 10.02 2.08 -6.41
N PRO A 19 11.12 2.13 -5.64
CA PRO A 19 11.05 2.07 -4.19
C PRO A 19 10.28 3.29 -3.61
N PRO A 20 9.21 3.09 -2.83
CA PRO A 20 8.43 4.17 -2.21
C PRO A 20 9.12 4.71 -0.96
N LEU A 21 10.37 5.16 -1.11
CA LEU A 21 11.29 5.42 0.00
C LEU A 21 11.34 4.18 0.92
N ASN A 22 11.45 4.38 2.24
CA ASN A 22 11.33 3.32 3.24
C ASN A 22 9.94 3.28 3.92
N LEU A 23 8.93 3.93 3.35
CA LEU A 23 7.59 4.09 3.96
C LEU A 23 6.87 2.76 4.19
N VAL A 24 6.93 1.85 3.23
CA VAL A 24 6.20 0.58 3.29
C VAL A 24 6.87 -0.45 4.20
N GLY A 25 8.22 -0.46 4.23
CA GLY A 25 8.99 -1.43 5.02
C GLY A 25 9.16 -1.00 6.47
N ASP A 26 9.99 0.02 6.68
CA ASP A 26 10.43 0.43 8.01
C ASP A 26 9.27 0.97 8.86
N PHE A 27 8.38 1.75 8.25
CA PHE A 27 7.30 2.42 8.96
C PHE A 27 5.99 1.61 8.91
N GLY A 28 5.34 1.55 7.75
CA GLY A 28 4.02 0.95 7.60
C GLY A 28 4.00 -0.54 7.95
N GLY A 29 4.91 -1.32 7.38
CA GLY A 29 5.00 -2.78 7.58
C GLY A 29 5.87 -3.20 8.77
N GLY A 30 6.59 -2.27 9.39
CA GLY A 30 7.51 -2.54 10.48
C GLY A 30 7.07 -1.87 11.78
N GLY A 31 7.45 -0.61 11.95
CA GLY A 31 7.20 0.17 13.17
C GLY A 31 5.74 0.18 13.60
N MET A 32 4.79 0.35 12.68
CA MET A 32 3.36 0.33 13.00
C MET A 32 2.89 -1.03 13.52
N PHE A 33 3.37 -2.13 12.94
CA PHE A 33 3.04 -3.48 13.42
C PHE A 33 3.67 -3.79 14.78
N LEU A 34 4.89 -3.31 15.02
CA LEU A 34 5.52 -3.42 16.34
C LEU A 34 4.73 -2.64 17.40
N VAL A 35 4.29 -1.41 17.09
CA VAL A 35 3.44 -0.62 17.99
C VAL A 35 2.14 -1.36 18.31
N VAL A 36 1.46 -1.89 17.29
CA VAL A 36 0.23 -2.69 17.47
C VAL A 36 0.49 -3.91 18.34
N GLY A 37 1.56 -4.67 18.08
CA GLY A 37 1.94 -5.84 18.86
C GLY A 37 2.24 -5.52 20.32
N VAL A 38 2.98 -4.44 20.60
CA VAL A 38 3.27 -3.97 21.96
C VAL A 38 2.00 -3.54 22.68
N LEU A 39 1.14 -2.74 22.05
CA LEU A 39 -0.14 -2.33 22.64
C LEU A 39 -1.03 -3.54 22.92
N GLY A 40 -1.10 -4.50 21.99
CA GLY A 40 -1.79 -5.77 22.18
C GLY A 40 -1.25 -6.55 23.38
N ALA A 41 0.08 -6.64 23.52
CA ALA A 41 0.72 -7.29 24.65
C ALA A 41 0.44 -6.59 25.99
N LEU A 42 0.39 -5.26 26.00
CA LEU A 42 0.03 -4.48 27.20
C LEU A 42 -1.43 -4.71 27.61
N VAL A 43 -2.36 -4.83 26.66
CA VAL A 43 -3.77 -5.17 26.92
C VAL A 43 -3.89 -6.60 27.44
N GLU A 44 -3.22 -7.57 26.82
CA GLU A 44 -3.21 -8.96 27.26
C GLU A 44 -2.69 -9.11 28.70
N ARG A 45 -1.60 -8.41 29.02
CA ARG A 45 -0.98 -8.39 30.35
C ARG A 45 -1.96 -7.96 31.45
N GLN A 46 -2.96 -7.13 31.16
CA GLN A 46 -3.96 -6.73 32.17
C GLN A 46 -4.77 -7.92 32.70
N ARG A 47 -4.92 -8.98 31.90
CA ARG A 47 -5.64 -10.20 32.28
C ARG A 47 -4.71 -11.29 32.77
N SER A 48 -3.59 -11.50 32.08
CA SER A 48 -2.68 -12.60 32.37
C SER A 48 -1.67 -12.29 33.46
N GLY A 49 -1.36 -11.00 33.68
CA GLY A 49 -0.25 -10.55 34.52
C GLY A 49 1.13 -10.84 33.93
N ARG A 50 1.23 -11.36 32.69
CA ARG A 50 2.48 -11.82 32.08
C ARG A 50 2.83 -10.96 30.86
N GLY A 51 4.13 -10.82 30.62
CA GLY A 51 4.63 -10.31 29.34
C GLY A 51 4.68 -11.41 28.28
N GLN A 52 4.95 -11.00 27.04
CA GLN A 52 5.20 -11.88 25.90
C GLN A 52 6.20 -11.24 24.95
N VAL A 53 6.80 -12.05 24.08
CA VAL A 53 7.68 -11.58 23.00
C VAL A 53 6.81 -11.17 21.83
N VAL A 54 7.04 -9.96 21.31
CA VAL A 54 6.44 -9.48 20.07
C VAL A 54 7.51 -9.56 18.98
N ASP A 55 7.34 -10.50 18.06
CA ASP A 55 8.15 -10.59 16.85
C ASP A 55 7.42 -9.85 15.72
N ALA A 56 8.04 -8.80 15.19
CA ALA A 56 7.44 -7.92 14.18
C ALA A 56 8.39 -7.79 12.99
N ALA A 57 8.26 -8.69 12.03
CA ALA A 57 9.08 -8.70 10.83
C ALA A 57 8.50 -7.76 9.75
N MET A 58 9.34 -6.91 9.17
CA MET A 58 8.94 -5.97 8.10
C MET A 58 8.37 -6.67 6.87
N VAL A 59 8.81 -7.91 6.58
CA VAL A 59 8.30 -8.68 5.45
C VAL A 59 6.85 -9.10 5.66
N ASP A 60 6.50 -9.50 6.88
CA ASP A 60 5.14 -9.93 7.24
C ASP A 60 4.19 -8.73 7.26
N GLY A 61 4.58 -7.63 7.92
CA GLY A 61 3.73 -6.44 7.94
C GLY A 61 3.58 -5.79 6.56
N ALA A 62 4.62 -5.80 5.71
CA ALA A 62 4.49 -5.37 4.32
C ALA A 62 3.54 -6.27 3.51
N ALA A 63 3.56 -7.59 3.72
CA ALA A 63 2.61 -8.51 3.10
C ALA A 63 1.17 -8.25 3.61
N ILE A 64 1.00 -7.97 4.90
CA ILE A 64 -0.31 -7.62 5.48
C ILE A 64 -0.82 -6.30 4.89
N LEU A 65 0.03 -5.29 4.69
CA LEU A 65 -0.37 -4.05 4.01
C LEU A 65 -0.86 -4.29 2.57
N MET A 66 -0.36 -5.35 1.91
CA MET A 66 -0.79 -5.73 0.56
C MET A 66 -2.09 -6.57 0.53
N THR A 67 -2.71 -6.87 1.68
CA THR A 67 -3.89 -7.76 1.78
C THR A 67 -5.01 -7.37 0.81
N MET A 68 -5.30 -6.07 0.67
CA MET A 68 -6.34 -5.58 -0.25
C MET A 68 -6.04 -5.96 -1.71
N PHE A 69 -4.80 -5.77 -2.16
CA PHE A 69 -4.38 -6.10 -3.53
C PHE A 69 -4.32 -7.61 -3.76
N HIS A 70 -3.91 -8.39 -2.75
CA HIS A 70 -4.01 -9.84 -2.81
C HIS A 70 -5.46 -10.31 -2.96
N ALA A 71 -6.41 -9.69 -2.25
CA ALA A 71 -7.83 -9.98 -2.41
C ALA A 71 -8.34 -9.58 -3.81
N PHE A 72 -7.95 -8.41 -4.33
CA PHE A 72 -8.32 -7.98 -5.67
C PHE A 72 -7.78 -8.91 -6.76
N ARG A 73 -6.54 -9.39 -6.61
CA ARG A 73 -5.97 -10.42 -7.48
C ARG A 73 -6.76 -11.72 -7.42
N ALA A 74 -7.12 -12.18 -6.23
CA ALA A 74 -7.94 -13.39 -6.05
C ALA A 74 -9.34 -13.26 -6.66
N MET A 75 -9.91 -12.05 -6.70
CA MET A 75 -11.18 -11.76 -7.37
C MET A 75 -11.05 -11.57 -8.89
N GLY A 76 -9.83 -11.58 -9.44
CA GLY A 76 -9.58 -11.36 -10.86
C GLY A 76 -9.75 -9.90 -11.31
N ILE A 77 -9.77 -8.94 -10.38
CA ILE A 77 -9.90 -7.50 -10.67
C ILE A 77 -8.57 -6.74 -10.50
N TRP A 78 -7.48 -7.47 -10.30
CA TRP A 78 -6.11 -6.93 -10.28
C TRP A 78 -5.21 -7.81 -11.15
N ALA A 79 -4.52 -7.19 -12.09
CA ALA A 79 -3.54 -7.80 -12.97
C ALA A 79 -2.16 -7.82 -12.33
N ASP A 80 -1.35 -8.82 -12.72
CA ASP A 80 0.06 -8.91 -12.30
C ASP A 80 0.95 -7.89 -13.02
N GLU A 81 0.49 -7.35 -14.14
CA GLU A 81 1.17 -6.27 -14.83
C GLU A 81 1.07 -4.98 -14.01
N ARG A 82 2.22 -4.39 -13.68
CA ARG A 82 2.32 -3.12 -12.96
C ARG A 82 1.88 -1.97 -13.85
N GLY A 83 1.16 -1.01 -13.29
CA GLY A 83 0.78 0.22 -13.98
C GLY A 83 -0.43 0.05 -14.90
N THR A 84 -1.20 -1.02 -14.74
CA THR A 84 -2.38 -1.32 -15.56
C THR A 84 -3.65 -1.49 -14.73
N ASN A 85 -3.59 -1.22 -13.43
CA ASN A 85 -4.68 -1.40 -12.48
C ASN A 85 -5.28 -0.07 -12.03
N LEU A 86 -6.40 -0.15 -11.31
CA LEU A 86 -7.15 1.00 -10.82
C LEU A 86 -6.34 1.92 -9.90
N LEU A 87 -5.43 1.37 -9.08
CA LEU A 87 -4.75 2.10 -8.00
C LEU A 87 -3.22 2.13 -8.16
N ASP A 88 -2.69 1.86 -9.35
CA ASP A 88 -1.25 1.76 -9.59
C ASP A 88 -0.76 2.55 -10.81
N THR A 89 -1.48 3.61 -11.23
CA THR A 89 -1.28 4.44 -12.44
C THR A 89 -2.01 4.00 -13.71
N GLY A 90 -2.65 2.82 -13.73
CA GLY A 90 -3.37 2.33 -14.92
C GLY A 90 -4.68 3.05 -15.26
N ALA A 91 -5.29 3.76 -14.31
CA ALA A 91 -6.54 4.48 -14.51
C ALA A 91 -6.31 5.99 -14.71
N HIS A 92 -6.83 6.56 -15.81
CA HIS A 92 -6.71 8.00 -16.10
C HIS A 92 -7.43 8.92 -15.10
N PHE A 93 -8.26 8.35 -14.22
CA PHE A 93 -8.94 9.08 -13.15
C PHE A 93 -8.33 8.80 -11.76
N TYR A 94 -7.17 8.11 -11.71
CA TYR A 94 -6.40 7.87 -10.49
C TYR A 94 -4.89 7.92 -10.82
N GLU A 95 -4.37 9.13 -11.08
CA GLU A 95 -3.04 9.36 -11.65
C GLU A 95 -2.59 10.83 -11.44
N VAL A 96 -1.30 11.09 -11.60
CA VAL A 96 -0.69 12.42 -11.63
C VAL A 96 -0.52 12.95 -13.06
N TYR A 97 -0.86 14.22 -13.27
CA TYR A 97 -0.78 14.91 -14.56
C TYR A 97 0.09 16.16 -14.47
N GLU A 98 0.92 16.38 -15.49
CA GLU A 98 1.74 17.59 -15.61
C GLU A 98 0.90 18.79 -16.08
N THR A 99 1.11 19.95 -15.45
CA THR A 99 0.43 21.22 -15.75
C THR A 99 1.28 22.12 -16.64
N ALA A 100 0.68 23.19 -17.19
CA ALA A 100 1.37 24.14 -18.06
C ALA A 100 2.56 24.86 -17.40
N ASP A 101 2.62 24.92 -16.06
CA ASP A 101 3.76 25.43 -15.30
C ASP A 101 4.78 24.35 -14.89
N ALA A 102 4.75 23.18 -15.56
CA ALA A 102 5.63 22.04 -15.34
C ALA A 102 5.60 21.48 -13.90
N LYS A 103 4.46 21.65 -13.22
CA LYS A 103 4.17 21.03 -11.93
C LYS A 103 3.17 19.89 -12.13
N PHE A 104 2.77 19.26 -11.04
CA PHE A 104 1.87 18.11 -11.09
C PHE A 104 0.60 18.36 -10.29
N VAL A 105 -0.52 17.89 -10.82
CA VAL A 105 -1.77 17.69 -10.09
C VAL A 105 -2.01 16.20 -9.92
N SER A 106 -2.59 15.80 -8.79
CA SER A 106 -3.03 14.42 -8.55
C SER A 106 -4.54 14.33 -8.72
N VAL A 107 -4.98 13.38 -9.53
CA VAL A 107 -6.39 13.05 -9.78
C VAL A 107 -6.70 11.74 -9.08
N GLY A 108 -7.85 11.68 -8.39
CA GLY A 108 -8.32 10.49 -7.69
C GLY A 108 -9.85 10.36 -7.71
N SER A 109 -10.47 10.72 -8.82
CA SER A 109 -11.93 10.79 -8.99
C SER A 109 -12.51 9.42 -9.38
N ILE A 110 -12.44 8.44 -8.48
CA ILE A 110 -12.90 7.07 -8.73
C ILE A 110 -14.43 6.99 -8.89
N GLU A 111 -15.17 7.69 -8.03
CA GLU A 111 -16.63 7.60 -7.99
C GLU A 111 -17.28 8.40 -9.14
N PRO A 112 -18.35 7.89 -9.78
CA PRO A 112 -18.94 8.51 -10.97
C PRO A 112 -19.32 9.98 -10.80
N GLN A 113 -19.86 10.36 -9.64
CA GLN A 113 -20.24 11.74 -9.35
C GLN A 113 -19.04 12.69 -9.23
N PHE A 114 -17.88 12.21 -8.75
CA PHE A 114 -16.68 13.03 -8.69
C PHE A 114 -16.01 13.11 -10.05
N TYR A 115 -16.02 12.01 -10.82
CA TYR A 115 -15.55 12.02 -12.20
C TYR A 115 -16.37 12.98 -13.07
N ALA A 116 -17.69 13.01 -12.91
CA ALA A 116 -18.58 13.93 -13.62
C ALA A 116 -18.35 15.42 -13.29
N GLN A 117 -17.72 15.75 -12.15
CA GLN A 117 -17.32 17.12 -11.82
C GLN A 117 -15.93 17.48 -12.37
N LEU A 118 -15.11 16.47 -12.68
CA LEU A 118 -13.77 16.64 -13.25
C LEU A 118 -13.82 16.93 -14.76
N VAL A 119 -14.79 16.34 -15.47
CA VAL A 119 -14.94 16.40 -16.93
C VAL A 119 -15.89 17.48 -17.43
#